data_AF-A0A962IIU5-F1
#
_entry.id   AF-A0A962IIU5-F1
#
_cell.length_a   1.000
_cell.length_b   1.000
_cell.length_c   1.000
_cell.angle_alpha   90.00
_cell.angle_beta   90.00
_cell.angle_gamma   90.00
#
_symmetry.space_group_name_H-M   'P 1'
#
loop_
_entity.id
_entity.type
_entity.pdbx_description
1 polymer ?
#
loop_
_entity_poly.entity_id
_entity_poly.type
_entity_poly.pdbx_seq_one_letter_code
_entity_poly.pdbx_strand_id
1 'polypeptide(L)'
;AGTITVLPLEGAADSGGQLASLYFEGRDVGLELSHAKGGGGLRRLTVYAIPMGDDGNAEPQPQVILAEGDSFDSEAVYLSDDQSLLWLAYRESGQRHWLVFDARRIEELARLPASQLAITGDQLTISDPPPALAEAVAAYRPLDPWQRLLWPQHESRVMDARAIANEWRQTATAGADFEAEGRALLAELLDAPVRPIRRQDLPGQWRVRSLQASSLGVFLYPWFKATIEPVGATLRLRKTSGSQRRLGLLYPSSAWPDALVFLGGSSVNDEVQYHYSRGPDGMAEEAWEGDSAGVLYQLAPDRLLMILDADWEGQFELYELRR
;
A
#
# COMPACT_ATOMS: atom_id res chain seq x y z
N ALA A 1 5.42 4.39 27.84
CA ALA A 1 5.35 5.41 26.78
C ALA A 1 5.52 4.71 25.44
N GLY A 2 4.78 5.13 24.42
CA GLY A 2 4.89 4.57 23.06
C GLY A 2 4.93 5.70 22.04
N THR A 3 5.60 5.47 20.92
CA THR A 3 5.66 6.42 19.80
C THR A 3 5.23 5.69 18.53
N ILE A 4 4.33 6.31 17.78
CA ILE A 4 3.82 5.79 16.51
C ILE A 4 3.84 6.90 15.46
N THR A 5 3.96 6.51 14.19
CA THR A 5 3.81 7.44 13.06
C THR A 5 2.32 7.57 12.74
N VAL A 6 1.84 8.80 12.62
CA VAL A 6 0.46 9.14 12.26
C VAL A 6 0.40 10.09 11.07
N LEU A 7 -0.71 10.03 10.35
CA LEU A 7 -1.04 10.94 9.25
C LEU A 7 -2.32 11.70 9.62
N PRO A 8 -2.38 13.02 9.41
CA PRO A 8 -3.63 13.75 9.54
C PRO A 8 -4.61 13.26 8.46
N LEU A 9 -5.88 13.10 8.82
CA LEU A 9 -6.95 12.84 7.86
C LEU A 9 -7.62 14.16 7.47
N GLU A 10 -7.79 14.38 6.17
CA GLU A 10 -8.55 15.51 5.65
C GLU A 10 -10.04 15.17 5.61
N GLY A 11 -10.87 16.06 6.14
CA GLY A 11 -12.32 15.88 6.18
C GLY A 11 -12.99 16.43 4.94
N ALA A 12 -13.87 15.64 4.31
CA ALA A 12 -14.77 16.10 3.26
C ALA A 12 -16.12 16.52 3.86
N ALA A 13 -16.55 17.74 3.58
CA ALA A 13 -17.84 18.24 4.06
C ALA A 13 -18.98 17.84 3.14
N ASP A 14 -20.06 17.31 3.73
CA ASP A 14 -21.35 17.15 3.05
C ASP A 14 -22.41 18.02 3.72
N SER A 15 -23.06 18.84 2.90
CA SER A 15 -24.18 19.70 3.28
C SER A 15 -25.52 19.27 2.68
N GLY A 16 -25.58 18.13 1.97
CA GLY A 16 -26.77 17.64 1.26
C GLY A 16 -27.83 16.99 2.15
N GLY A 17 -27.48 16.61 3.38
CA GLY A 17 -28.35 15.90 4.33
C GLY A 17 -29.10 16.78 5.35
N GLN A 18 -29.83 16.13 6.27
CA GLN A 18 -30.44 16.82 7.42
C GLN A 18 -29.41 17.25 8.47
N LEU A 19 -28.20 16.69 8.47
CA LEU A 19 -27.08 17.05 9.35
C LEU A 19 -25.96 17.60 8.45
N ALA A 20 -25.18 18.57 8.92
CA ALA A 20 -23.86 18.78 8.29
C ALA A 20 -22.90 17.76 8.88
N SER A 21 -22.29 16.99 8.00
CA SER A 21 -21.36 15.92 8.34
C SER A 21 -19.99 16.19 7.73
N LEU A 22 -18.94 15.78 8.43
CA LEU A 22 -17.59 15.67 7.92
C LEU A 22 -17.21 14.20 7.85
N TYR A 23 -16.80 13.76 6.67
CA TYR A 23 -16.35 12.39 6.42
C TYR A 23 -14.83 12.36 6.34
N PHE A 24 -14.24 11.34 6.96
CA PHE A 24 -12.82 11.07 6.92
C PHE A 24 -12.65 9.60 6.55
N GLU A 25 -11.72 9.32 5.65
CA GLU A 25 -11.53 7.98 5.11
C GLU A 25 -10.07 7.58 5.22
N GLY A 26 -9.85 6.43 5.86
CA GLY A 26 -8.66 5.60 5.66
C GLY A 26 -8.91 4.57 4.56
N ARG A 27 -8.01 3.61 4.41
CA ARG A 27 -8.14 2.52 3.44
C ARG A 27 -9.32 1.59 3.77
N ASP A 28 -9.45 1.24 5.04
CA ASP A 28 -10.41 0.22 5.50
C ASP A 28 -11.41 0.77 6.54
N VAL A 29 -11.25 2.01 6.97
CA VAL A 29 -12.04 2.65 8.03
C VAL A 29 -12.55 4.01 7.58
N GLY A 30 -13.83 4.26 7.83
CA GLY A 30 -14.47 5.54 7.63
C GLY A 30 -14.94 6.13 8.96
N LEU A 31 -14.97 7.45 9.02
CA LEU A 31 -15.43 8.20 10.17
C LEU A 31 -16.34 9.34 9.70
N GLU A 32 -17.52 9.42 10.31
CA GLU A 32 -18.46 10.52 10.12
C GLU A 32 -18.57 11.31 11.43
N LEU A 33 -18.24 12.60 11.39
CA LEU A 33 -18.58 13.55 12.44
C LEU A 33 -19.82 14.33 12.02
N SER A 34 -20.87 14.36 12.83
CA SER A 34 -22.11 15.08 12.52
C SER A 34 -22.64 15.89 13.71
N HIS A 35 -23.50 16.88 13.42
CA HIS A 35 -24.18 17.69 14.43
C HIS A 35 -25.70 17.66 14.25
N ALA A 36 -26.46 17.70 15.35
CA ALA A 36 -27.92 17.78 15.30
C ALA A 36 -28.40 19.15 14.77
N LYS A 37 -29.49 19.19 13.98
CA LYS A 37 -30.07 20.43 13.43
C LYS A 37 -30.28 21.49 14.53
N GLY A 38 -29.64 22.64 14.37
CA GLY A 38 -29.86 23.84 15.20
C GLY A 38 -28.86 24.06 16.35
N GLY A 39 -27.79 23.26 16.46
CA GLY A 39 -26.73 23.44 17.45
C GLY A 39 -25.38 23.84 16.86
N GLY A 40 -24.55 24.56 17.62
CA GLY A 40 -23.16 24.84 17.24
C GLY A 40 -22.23 23.66 17.59
N GLY A 41 -21.49 23.16 16.59
CA GLY A 41 -20.41 22.18 16.72
C GLY A 41 -20.80 20.70 16.48
N LEU A 42 -19.84 19.89 16.02
CA LEU A 42 -19.96 18.43 15.78
C LEU A 42 -20.09 17.66 17.10
N ARG A 43 -21.05 16.74 17.21
CA ARG A 43 -21.40 16.07 18.49
C ARG A 43 -21.62 14.57 18.40
N ARG A 44 -21.78 14.03 17.19
CA ARG A 44 -21.89 12.60 16.96
C ARG A 44 -20.70 12.17 16.12
N LEU A 45 -20.10 11.06 16.54
CA LEU A 45 -19.10 10.32 15.81
C LEU A 45 -19.68 8.96 15.46
N THR A 46 -19.55 8.58 14.20
CA THR A 46 -19.79 7.23 13.72
C THR A 46 -18.49 6.71 13.12
N VAL A 47 -17.99 5.56 13.58
CA VAL A 47 -16.88 4.86 12.92
C VAL A 47 -17.44 3.61 12.25
N TYR A 48 -17.00 3.33 11.03
CA TYR A 48 -17.49 2.22 10.22
C TYR A 48 -16.36 1.59 9.40
N ALA A 49 -16.50 0.31 9.05
CA ALA A 49 -15.66 -0.32 8.04
C ALA A 49 -16.04 0.27 6.69
N ILE A 50 -15.08 0.53 5.82
CA ILE A 50 -15.37 0.79 4.40
C ILE A 50 -15.41 -0.58 3.71
N PRO A 51 -16.59 -1.16 3.39
CA PRO A 51 -16.60 -2.35 2.56
C PRO A 51 -16.24 -1.95 1.14
N MET A 52 -15.27 -2.63 0.53
CA MET A 52 -15.25 -2.73 -0.93
C MET A 52 -16.40 -3.65 -1.37
N GLY A 53 -17.54 -3.05 -1.72
CA GLY A 53 -18.72 -3.70 -2.29
C GLY A 53 -19.88 -2.72 -2.53
N ASP A 54 -20.54 -2.80 -3.69
CA ASP A 54 -21.62 -1.92 -4.18
C ASP A 54 -22.88 -1.86 -3.29
N ASP A 55 -22.95 -2.71 -2.25
CA ASP A 55 -24.14 -3.00 -1.46
C ASP A 55 -24.42 -2.00 -0.34
N GLY A 56 -23.48 -1.10 -0.01
CA GLY A 56 -23.68 0.06 0.89
C GLY A 56 -24.14 -0.23 2.33
N ASN A 57 -24.18 -1.49 2.77
CA ASN A 57 -24.79 -1.91 4.05
C ASN A 57 -23.75 -2.42 5.07
N ALA A 58 -22.71 -1.65 5.36
CA ALA A 58 -21.95 -1.88 6.59
C ALA A 58 -22.77 -1.33 7.77
N GLU A 59 -23.13 -2.16 8.75
CA GLU A 59 -23.77 -1.66 9.97
C GLU A 59 -22.75 -0.83 10.78
N PRO A 60 -22.99 0.49 10.98
CA PRO A 60 -22.05 1.35 11.68
C PRO A 60 -22.06 1.06 13.19
N GLN A 61 -20.94 0.57 13.72
CA GLN A 61 -20.69 0.39 15.15
C GLN A 61 -19.18 0.60 15.38
N PRO A 62 -18.75 1.49 16.29
CA PRO A 62 -19.48 2.16 17.36
C PRO A 62 -19.88 3.60 17.03
N GLN A 63 -20.87 4.11 17.77
CA GLN A 63 -21.28 5.51 17.75
C GLN A 63 -20.93 6.17 19.08
N VAL A 64 -20.26 7.32 19.03
CA VAL A 64 -19.97 8.14 20.21
C VAL A 64 -20.75 9.44 20.10
N ILE A 65 -21.57 9.71 21.12
CA ILE A 65 -22.39 10.93 21.22
C ILE A 65 -21.89 11.75 22.40
N LEU A 66 -21.57 13.01 22.17
CA LEU A 66 -21.13 13.96 23.19
C LEU A 66 -22.32 14.72 23.79
N ALA A 67 -22.14 15.24 25.01
CA ALA A 67 -23.18 16.01 25.70
C ALA A 67 -23.36 17.42 25.09
N GLU A 68 -24.41 18.12 25.51
CA GLU A 68 -24.64 19.49 25.08
C GLU A 68 -23.54 20.43 25.61
N GLY A 69 -22.87 21.16 24.71
CA GLY A 69 -21.73 22.02 25.03
C GLY A 69 -20.37 21.40 24.69
N ASP A 70 -20.34 20.09 24.43
CA ASP A 70 -19.16 19.37 23.98
C ASP A 70 -19.06 19.36 22.45
N SER A 71 -17.86 19.16 21.91
CA SER A 71 -17.65 19.13 20.46
C SER A 71 -16.42 18.33 20.03
N PHE A 72 -16.48 17.71 18.86
CA PHE A 72 -15.29 17.16 18.20
C PHE A 72 -14.43 18.26 17.55
N ASP A 73 -13.11 18.05 17.52
CA ASP A 73 -12.14 18.91 16.85
C ASP A 73 -11.79 18.30 15.48
N SER A 74 -12.48 18.77 14.43
CA SER A 74 -12.39 18.20 13.08
C SER A 74 -11.03 18.40 12.41
N GLU A 75 -10.18 19.30 12.90
CA GLU A 75 -8.82 19.51 12.37
C GLU A 75 -7.80 18.57 13.04
N ALA A 76 -8.23 17.78 14.03
CA ALA A 76 -7.36 16.94 14.83
C ALA A 76 -7.82 15.46 14.78
N VAL A 77 -7.93 14.96 13.55
CA VAL A 77 -8.17 13.55 13.23
C VAL A 77 -6.90 12.96 12.63
N TYR A 78 -6.41 11.87 13.21
CA TYR A 78 -5.18 11.21 12.78
C TYR A 78 -5.36 9.71 12.68
N LEU A 79 -4.74 9.10 11.69
CA LEU A 79 -4.67 7.65 11.52
C LEU A 79 -3.21 7.22 11.63
N SER A 80 -2.93 6.11 12.33
CA SER A 80 -1.59 5.52 12.27
C SER A 80 -1.25 5.15 10.83
N ASP A 81 0.02 5.24 10.45
CA ASP A 81 0.41 4.96 9.06
C ASP A 81 0.07 3.52 8.63
N ASP A 82 0.09 2.57 9.58
CA ASP A 82 -0.35 1.17 9.40
C ASP A 82 -1.88 0.96 9.52
N GLN A 83 -2.61 2.06 9.68
CA GLN A 83 -4.06 2.18 9.72
C GLN A 83 -4.74 1.35 10.81
N SER A 84 -3.98 0.96 11.84
CA SER A 84 -4.52 0.22 12.99
C SER A 84 -5.20 1.11 14.03
N LEU A 85 -4.79 2.37 14.15
CA LEU A 85 -5.21 3.26 15.23
C LEU A 85 -5.73 4.59 14.71
N LEU A 86 -6.96 4.93 15.08
CA LEU A 86 -7.60 6.20 14.77
C LEU A 86 -7.66 7.08 16.02
N TRP A 87 -7.27 8.34 15.88
CA TRP A 87 -7.18 9.32 16.95
C TRP A 87 -8.01 10.54 16.59
N LEU A 88 -8.86 10.96 17.52
CA LEU A 88 -9.73 12.12 17.33
C LEU A 88 -9.68 12.98 18.59
N ALA A 89 -9.38 14.27 18.45
CA ALA A 89 -9.54 15.19 19.56
C ALA A 89 -11.00 15.60 19.73
N TYR A 90 -11.41 15.76 20.98
CA TYR A 90 -12.72 16.31 21.32
C TYR A 90 -12.62 17.21 22.56
N ARG A 91 -13.66 18.02 22.79
CA ARG A 91 -13.80 18.89 23.95
C ARG A 91 -14.96 18.43 24.80
N GLU A 92 -14.68 18.21 26.08
CA GLU A 92 -15.66 17.83 27.10
C GLU A 92 -15.59 18.84 28.23
N SER A 93 -16.70 19.52 28.52
CA SER A 93 -16.74 20.61 29.51
C SER A 93 -15.62 21.66 29.32
N GLY A 94 -15.29 21.95 28.06
CA GLY A 94 -14.24 22.90 27.66
C GLY A 94 -12.79 22.38 27.73
N GLN A 95 -12.56 21.19 28.30
CA GLN A 95 -11.25 20.55 28.34
C GLN A 95 -11.03 19.69 27.08
N ARG A 96 -9.79 19.65 26.57
CA ARG A 96 -9.45 18.82 25.40
C ARG A 96 -9.07 17.40 25.83
N HIS A 97 -9.63 16.44 25.12
CA HIS A 97 -9.40 15.02 25.27
C HIS A 97 -9.11 14.39 23.91
N TRP A 98 -8.59 13.16 23.93
CA TRP A 98 -8.37 12.33 22.77
C TRP A 98 -9.18 11.06 22.89
N LEU A 99 -9.88 10.72 21.82
CA LEU A 99 -10.58 9.47 21.65
C LEU A 99 -9.75 8.59 20.72
N VAL A 100 -9.54 7.33 21.11
CA VAL A 100 -8.68 6.40 20.39
C VAL A 100 -9.46 5.15 20.04
N PHE A 101 -9.40 4.74 18.78
CA PHE A 101 -10.04 3.52 18.29
C PHE A 101 -9.01 2.54 17.72
N ASP A 102 -9.29 1.25 17.89
CA ASP A 102 -8.78 0.23 16.99
C ASP A 102 -9.60 0.32 15.70
N ALA A 103 -8.97 0.76 14.62
CA ALA A 103 -9.63 0.97 13.34
C ALA A 103 -10.00 -0.34 12.63
N ARG A 104 -9.31 -1.45 12.94
CA ARG A 104 -9.54 -2.77 12.33
C ARG A 104 -10.70 -3.50 12.98
N ARG A 105 -10.83 -3.34 14.30
CA ARG A 105 -11.93 -3.92 15.10
C ARG A 105 -13.10 -2.98 15.26
N ILE A 106 -12.92 -1.71 14.92
CA ILE A 106 -13.86 -0.62 15.13
C ILE A 106 -14.31 -0.60 16.60
N GLU A 107 -13.34 -0.40 17.48
CA GLU A 107 -13.54 -0.48 18.93
C GLU A 107 -12.89 0.71 19.63
N GLU A 108 -13.61 1.38 20.54
CA GLU A 108 -13.02 2.44 21.38
C GLU A 108 -12.02 1.80 22.35
N LEU A 109 -10.75 2.20 22.27
CA LEU A 109 -9.69 1.70 23.14
C LEU A 109 -9.49 2.56 24.38
N ALA A 110 -9.61 3.88 24.23
CA ALA A 110 -9.31 4.82 25.31
C ALA A 110 -9.87 6.23 25.08
N ARG A 111 -10.10 6.93 26.19
CA ARG A 111 -10.22 8.38 26.28
C ARG A 111 -9.06 8.93 27.10
N LEU A 112 -8.25 9.80 26.52
CA LEU A 112 -7.04 10.33 27.15
C LEU A 112 -7.19 11.84 27.38
N PRO A 113 -6.71 12.39 28.51
CA PRO A 113 -6.53 13.83 28.65
C PRO A 113 -5.46 14.34 27.66
N ALA A 114 -5.56 15.61 27.26
CA ALA A 114 -4.58 16.22 26.35
C ALA A 114 -3.12 16.15 26.83
N SER A 115 -2.87 16.03 28.13
CA SER A 115 -1.51 15.92 28.69
C SER A 115 -0.82 14.58 28.42
N GLN A 116 -1.57 13.53 28.08
CA GLN A 116 -1.01 12.20 27.83
C GLN A 116 -0.55 11.98 26.39
N LEU A 117 -0.81 12.92 25.49
CA LEU A 117 -0.54 12.77 24.06
C LEU A 117 0.14 14.02 23.52
N ALA A 118 1.27 13.83 22.82
CA ALA A 118 1.96 14.88 22.10
C ALA A 118 2.15 14.48 20.64
N ILE A 119 1.82 15.37 19.71
CA ILE A 119 2.09 15.19 18.28
C ILE A 119 3.17 16.20 17.87
N THR A 120 4.21 15.73 17.20
CA THR A 120 5.31 16.56 16.67
C THR A 120 5.66 16.07 15.27
N GLY A 121 5.27 16.84 14.25
CA GLY A 121 5.34 16.36 12.87
C GLY A 121 4.38 15.18 12.67
N ASP A 122 4.90 14.07 12.17
CA ASP A 122 4.17 12.80 11.99
C ASP A 122 4.29 11.86 13.20
N GLN A 123 4.99 12.26 14.27
CA GLN A 123 5.21 11.42 15.43
C GLN A 123 4.20 11.73 16.54
N LEU A 124 3.45 10.71 16.95
CA LEU A 124 2.55 10.75 18.09
C LEU A 124 3.17 9.98 19.26
N THR A 125 3.38 10.65 20.38
CA THR A 125 3.93 10.07 21.61
C THR A 125 2.88 10.01 22.71
N ILE A 126 2.76 8.86 23.36
CA ILE A 126 1.75 8.55 24.37
C ILE A 126 2.44 8.28 25.70
N SER A 127 1.99 8.97 26.75
CA SER A 127 2.46 8.82 28.12
C SER A 127 1.46 8.02 28.93
N ASP A 128 1.93 6.96 29.60
CA ASP A 128 1.13 6.11 30.49
C ASP A 128 -0.20 5.60 29.88
N PRO A 129 -0.16 4.89 28.73
CA PRO A 129 -1.37 4.41 28.07
C PRO A 129 -2.10 3.35 28.93
N PRO A 130 -3.44 3.33 28.94
CA PRO A 130 -4.20 2.25 29.56
C PRO A 130 -3.90 0.90 28.87
N PRO A 131 -4.11 -0.26 29.55
CA PRO A 131 -3.66 -1.56 29.05
C PRO A 131 -4.09 -1.90 27.62
N ALA A 132 -5.36 -1.67 27.26
CA ALA A 132 -5.86 -1.95 25.91
C ALA A 132 -5.15 -1.12 24.83
N LEU A 133 -4.91 0.16 25.09
CA LEU A 133 -4.14 1.02 24.19
C LEU A 133 -2.66 0.64 24.17
N ALA A 134 -2.08 0.28 25.32
CA ALA A 134 -0.69 -0.15 25.39
C ALA A 134 -0.43 -1.40 24.53
N GLU A 135 -1.36 -2.36 24.56
CA GLU A 135 -1.33 -3.55 23.70
C GLU A 135 -1.43 -3.18 22.22
N ALA A 136 -2.39 -2.33 21.85
CA ALA A 136 -2.56 -1.92 20.46
C ALA A 136 -1.35 -1.14 19.92
N VAL A 137 -0.76 -0.25 20.73
CA VAL A 137 0.49 0.47 20.40
C VAL A 137 1.68 -0.49 20.32
N ALA A 138 1.73 -1.56 21.11
CA ALA A 138 2.76 -2.59 20.98
C ALA A 138 2.58 -3.46 19.72
N ALA A 139 1.34 -3.58 19.22
CA ALA A 139 1.00 -4.29 17.99
C ALA A 139 1.21 -3.45 16.71
N TYR A 140 1.27 -2.12 16.83
CA TYR A 140 1.57 -1.19 15.74
C TYR A 140 2.83 -1.59 14.96
N ARG A 141 2.75 -1.59 13.64
CA ARG A 141 3.89 -1.89 12.75
C ARG A 141 4.00 -0.79 11.69
N PRO A 142 4.99 0.12 11.80
CA PRO A 142 5.17 1.16 10.78
C PRO A 142 5.24 0.55 9.39
N LEU A 143 4.56 1.19 8.44
CA LEU A 143 4.60 0.74 7.06
C LEU A 143 6.01 0.92 6.48
N ASP A 144 6.42 0.01 5.61
CA ASP A 144 7.56 0.26 4.75
C ASP A 144 7.23 1.40 3.76
N PRO A 145 8.24 2.13 3.24
CA PRO A 145 8.01 3.20 2.27
C PRO A 145 7.16 2.77 1.07
N TRP A 146 7.36 1.55 0.54
CA TRP A 146 6.60 1.05 -0.60
C TRP A 146 5.12 0.83 -0.30
N GLN A 147 4.77 0.45 0.94
CA GLN A 147 3.39 0.21 1.33
C GLN A 147 2.58 1.51 1.34
N ARG A 148 3.21 2.64 1.70
CA ARG A 148 2.57 3.97 1.64
C ARG A 148 2.35 4.45 0.20
N LEU A 149 3.18 3.99 -0.72
CA LEU A 149 3.15 4.39 -2.13
C LEU A 149 2.30 3.45 -2.99
N LEU A 150 2.07 2.21 -2.56
CA LEU A 150 1.32 1.23 -3.35
C LEU A 150 -0.15 1.66 -3.45
N TRP A 151 -0.71 1.50 -4.65
CA TRP A 151 -2.16 1.69 -4.84
C TRP A 151 -2.88 0.45 -4.32
N PRO A 152 -4.02 0.57 -3.61
CA PRO A 152 -4.75 -0.58 -3.09
C PRO A 152 -5.03 -1.65 -4.17
N GLN A 153 -5.42 -1.24 -5.37
CA GLN A 153 -5.67 -2.12 -6.51
C GLN A 153 -4.43 -2.86 -7.04
N HIS A 154 -3.22 -2.45 -6.65
CA HIS A 154 -1.96 -3.10 -7.03
C HIS A 154 -1.41 -4.00 -5.93
N GLU A 155 -2.11 -4.18 -4.81
CA GLU A 155 -1.62 -4.96 -3.68
C GLU A 155 -1.31 -6.41 -4.06
N SER A 156 -2.22 -7.09 -4.75
CA SER A 156 -2.03 -8.48 -5.19
C SER A 156 -0.85 -8.64 -6.16
N ARG A 157 -0.57 -7.62 -6.99
CA ARG A 157 0.59 -7.58 -7.91
C ARG A 157 1.92 -7.66 -7.18
N VAL A 158 1.95 -7.37 -5.88
CA VAL A 158 3.12 -7.46 -5.01
C VAL A 158 3.00 -8.62 -4.04
N MET A 159 1.94 -8.63 -3.22
CA MET A 159 1.77 -9.60 -2.12
C MET A 159 1.60 -11.03 -2.63
N ASP A 160 0.89 -11.21 -3.74
CA ASP A 160 0.50 -12.53 -4.26
C ASP A 160 1.26 -12.91 -5.54
N ALA A 161 2.18 -12.07 -6.01
CA ALA A 161 2.79 -12.17 -7.34
C ALA A 161 3.31 -13.58 -7.68
N ARG A 162 4.03 -14.20 -6.75
CA ARG A 162 4.58 -15.56 -6.94
C ARG A 162 3.52 -16.65 -6.79
N ALA A 163 2.49 -16.44 -5.97
CA ALA A 163 1.38 -17.37 -5.83
C ALA A 163 0.54 -17.38 -7.11
N ILE A 164 0.17 -16.21 -7.63
CA ILE A 164 -0.53 -16.02 -8.90
C ILE A 164 0.24 -16.69 -10.04
N ALA A 165 1.55 -16.43 -10.18
CA ALA A 165 2.36 -17.03 -11.24
C ALA A 165 2.43 -18.58 -11.12
N ASN A 166 2.48 -19.12 -9.89
CA ASN A 166 2.49 -20.56 -9.64
C ASN A 166 1.13 -21.21 -9.93
N GLU A 167 0.04 -20.55 -9.59
CA GLU A 167 -1.32 -21.03 -9.87
C GLU A 167 -1.58 -21.02 -11.38
N TRP A 168 -1.29 -19.90 -12.04
CA TRP A 168 -1.40 -19.78 -13.49
C TRP A 168 -0.63 -20.89 -14.22
N ARG A 169 0.60 -21.21 -13.77
CA ARG A 169 1.41 -22.30 -14.33
C ARG A 169 0.69 -23.66 -14.27
N GLN A 170 -0.12 -23.90 -13.24
CA GLN A 170 -0.85 -25.15 -13.03
C GLN A 170 -2.18 -25.20 -13.80
N THR A 171 -2.86 -24.06 -13.92
CA THR A 171 -4.21 -23.97 -14.51
C THR A 171 -4.20 -23.66 -16.00
N ALA A 172 -3.10 -23.12 -16.54
CA ALA A 172 -2.93 -22.87 -17.97
C ALA A 172 -3.12 -24.18 -18.78
N THR A 173 -4.30 -24.32 -19.38
CA THR A 173 -4.77 -25.51 -20.12
C THR A 173 -3.98 -25.72 -21.40
N ALA A 174 -3.83 -26.98 -21.81
CA ALA A 174 -3.29 -27.35 -23.13
C ALA A 174 -4.22 -26.83 -24.24
N GLY A 175 -3.82 -25.79 -24.97
CA GLY A 175 -4.63 -25.19 -26.05
C GLY A 175 -4.16 -23.81 -26.53
N ALA A 176 -3.40 -23.06 -25.74
CA ALA A 176 -2.78 -21.80 -26.17
C ALA A 176 -1.44 -22.03 -26.90
N ASP A 177 -0.95 -21.01 -27.62
CA ASP A 177 0.37 -21.01 -28.27
C ASP A 177 1.45 -20.87 -27.19
N PHE A 178 1.74 -21.99 -26.52
CA PHE A 178 2.78 -22.05 -25.53
C PHE A 178 4.11 -22.39 -26.20
N GLU A 179 5.01 -21.42 -26.29
CA GLU A 179 6.39 -21.71 -26.64
C GLU A 179 6.97 -22.69 -25.61
N ALA A 180 7.40 -23.87 -26.06
CA ALA A 180 7.94 -24.91 -25.17
C ALA A 180 9.13 -24.39 -24.34
N GLU A 181 9.98 -23.56 -24.95
CA GLU A 181 11.09 -22.88 -24.28
C GLU A 181 10.59 -21.90 -23.22
N GLY A 182 9.56 -21.09 -23.54
CA GLY A 182 8.92 -20.18 -22.60
C GLY A 182 8.37 -20.93 -21.38
N ARG A 183 7.62 -22.02 -21.57
CA ARG A 183 7.10 -22.84 -20.46
C ARG A 183 8.20 -23.44 -19.59
N ALA A 184 9.26 -23.96 -20.22
CA ALA A 184 10.39 -24.54 -19.51
C ALA A 184 11.09 -23.47 -18.66
N LEU A 185 11.33 -22.28 -19.21
CA LEU A 185 11.93 -21.18 -18.49
C LEU A 185 11.04 -20.66 -17.35
N LEU A 186 9.73 -20.52 -17.58
CA LEU A 186 8.77 -20.15 -16.54
C LEU A 186 8.87 -21.10 -15.34
N ALA A 187 8.84 -22.41 -15.59
CA ALA A 187 8.98 -23.42 -14.55
C ALA A 187 10.34 -23.31 -13.85
N GLU A 188 11.43 -23.21 -14.62
CA GLU A 188 12.79 -23.09 -14.09
C GLU A 188 12.94 -21.88 -13.16
N LEU A 189 12.43 -20.72 -13.55
CA LEU A 189 12.52 -19.49 -12.77
C LEU A 189 11.68 -19.57 -11.49
N LEU A 190 10.46 -20.09 -11.57
CA LEU A 190 9.58 -20.20 -10.41
C LEU A 190 10.04 -21.28 -9.40
N ASP A 191 10.68 -22.35 -9.87
CA ASP A 191 11.20 -23.42 -9.02
C ASP A 191 12.60 -23.12 -8.46
N ALA A 192 13.29 -22.11 -9.01
CA ALA A 192 14.62 -21.74 -8.53
C ALA A 192 14.58 -21.30 -7.04
N PRO A 193 15.55 -21.74 -6.22
CA PRO A 193 15.64 -21.33 -4.83
C PRO A 193 15.97 -19.84 -4.74
N VAL A 194 15.18 -19.11 -3.96
CA VAL A 194 15.42 -17.70 -3.64
C VAL A 194 16.54 -17.60 -2.60
N ARG A 195 17.39 -16.59 -2.73
CA ARG A 195 18.48 -16.28 -1.81
C ARG A 195 18.26 -14.90 -1.17
N PRO A 196 18.83 -14.67 0.03
CA PRO A 196 18.82 -13.35 0.63
C PRO A 196 19.43 -12.29 -0.30
N ILE A 197 18.74 -11.14 -0.40
CA ILE A 197 19.15 -10.08 -1.32
C ILE A 197 20.35 -9.32 -0.76
N ARG A 198 21.44 -9.35 -1.52
CA ARG A 198 22.62 -8.50 -1.27
C ARG A 198 22.51 -7.22 -2.08
N ARG A 199 21.77 -6.24 -1.55
CA ARG A 199 21.43 -4.98 -2.25
C ARG A 199 22.64 -4.22 -2.78
N GLN A 200 23.75 -4.24 -2.05
CA GLN A 200 25.01 -3.61 -2.46
C GLN A 200 25.66 -4.24 -3.71
N ASP A 201 25.29 -5.48 -4.03
CA ASP A 201 25.82 -6.22 -5.19
C ASP A 201 24.93 -6.07 -6.43
N LEU A 202 23.75 -5.42 -6.31
CA LEU A 202 22.80 -5.24 -7.42
C LEU A 202 23.13 -4.11 -8.41
N PRO A 203 23.79 -3.00 -8.03
CA PRO A 203 24.12 -1.94 -8.97
C PRO A 203 24.98 -2.41 -10.16
N GLY A 204 24.69 -1.91 -11.36
CA GLY A 204 25.46 -2.16 -12.56
C GLY A 204 24.62 -2.37 -13.82
N GLN A 205 25.31 -2.85 -14.85
CA GLN A 205 24.72 -3.22 -16.14
C GLN A 205 24.15 -4.64 -16.06
N TRP A 206 22.94 -4.81 -16.58
CA TRP A 206 22.23 -6.07 -16.66
C TRP A 206 21.68 -6.28 -18.06
N ARG A 207 21.43 -7.53 -18.40
CA ARG A 207 20.55 -7.91 -19.51
C ARG A 207 19.27 -8.43 -18.91
N VAL A 208 18.15 -8.15 -19.57
CA VAL A 208 16.83 -8.62 -19.18
C VAL A 208 16.17 -9.31 -20.36
N ARG A 209 15.63 -10.50 -20.17
CA ARG A 209 14.67 -11.09 -21.11
C ARG A 209 13.31 -11.16 -20.45
N SER A 210 12.29 -10.87 -21.25
CA SER A 210 10.90 -10.89 -20.80
C SER A 210 10.25 -12.22 -21.20
N LEU A 211 9.42 -12.73 -20.31
CA LEU A 211 8.46 -13.78 -20.59
C LEU A 211 7.09 -13.25 -20.21
N GLN A 212 6.18 -13.20 -21.19
CA GLN A 212 4.82 -12.73 -20.97
C GLN A 212 3.89 -13.93 -20.94
N ALA A 213 3.17 -14.09 -19.84
CA ALA A 213 2.21 -15.16 -19.63
C ALA A 213 0.81 -14.56 -19.60
N SER A 214 -0.09 -15.08 -20.42
CA SER A 214 -1.50 -14.69 -20.46
C SER A 214 -2.37 -15.84 -20.96
N SER A 215 -3.69 -15.66 -20.99
CA SER A 215 -4.61 -16.63 -21.62
C SER A 215 -4.27 -16.96 -23.08
N LEU A 216 -3.49 -16.12 -23.77
CA LEU A 216 -3.05 -16.33 -25.15
C LEU A 216 -1.82 -17.23 -25.27
N GLY A 217 -1.05 -17.43 -24.20
CA GLY A 217 0.13 -18.29 -24.22
C GLY A 217 1.28 -17.79 -23.34
N VAL A 218 2.48 -18.31 -23.63
CA VAL A 218 3.74 -17.84 -23.05
C VAL A 218 4.65 -17.38 -24.17
N PHE A 219 4.99 -16.10 -24.18
CA PHE A 219 5.83 -15.48 -25.21
C PHE A 219 7.19 -15.12 -24.62
N LEU A 220 8.25 -15.72 -25.16
CA LEU A 220 9.62 -15.44 -24.75
C LEU A 220 10.27 -14.41 -25.68
N TYR A 221 10.75 -13.33 -25.08
CA TYR A 221 11.43 -12.26 -25.80
C TYR A 221 12.96 -12.37 -25.70
N PRO A 222 13.71 -11.76 -26.65
CA PRO A 222 15.17 -11.76 -26.60
C PRO A 222 15.72 -10.93 -25.42
N TRP A 223 17.05 -10.98 -25.27
CA TRP A 223 17.76 -10.18 -24.29
C TRP A 223 17.80 -8.70 -24.69
N PHE A 224 17.46 -7.85 -23.73
CA PHE A 224 17.54 -6.39 -23.79
C PHE A 224 18.49 -5.87 -22.71
N LYS A 225 18.90 -4.61 -22.81
CA LYS A 225 19.73 -3.93 -21.83
C LYS A 225 18.88 -3.40 -20.67
N ALA A 226 19.41 -3.50 -19.46
CA ALA A 226 18.87 -2.90 -18.26
C ALA A 226 19.98 -2.37 -17.36
N THR A 227 19.66 -1.42 -16.49
CA THR A 227 20.57 -0.96 -15.43
C THR A 227 19.86 -1.02 -14.08
N ILE A 228 20.66 -1.25 -13.04
CA ILE A 228 20.25 -1.06 -11.65
C ILE A 228 21.22 -0.06 -11.02
N GLU A 229 20.71 0.99 -10.40
CA GLU A 229 21.51 2.10 -9.86
C GLU A 229 21.04 2.47 -8.44
N PRO A 230 21.93 2.86 -7.52
CA PRO A 230 21.52 3.33 -6.20
C PRO A 230 20.84 4.71 -6.28
N VAL A 231 19.74 4.89 -5.55
CA VAL A 231 19.04 6.17 -5.42
C VAL A 231 18.61 6.36 -3.97
N GLY A 232 19.38 7.11 -3.18
CA GLY A 232 19.13 7.28 -1.75
C GLY A 232 19.10 5.93 -1.02
N ALA A 233 17.97 5.62 -0.36
CA ALA A 233 17.76 4.37 0.35
C ALA A 233 17.15 3.25 -0.51
N THR A 234 16.94 3.47 -1.81
CA THR A 234 16.35 2.50 -2.77
C THR A 234 17.32 2.21 -3.92
N LEU A 235 16.92 1.32 -4.84
CA LEU A 235 17.60 1.14 -6.12
C LEU A 235 16.64 1.54 -7.24
N ARG A 236 17.14 1.98 -8.39
CA ARG A 236 16.36 2.25 -9.59
C ARG A 236 16.67 1.19 -10.62
N LEU A 237 15.64 0.53 -11.14
CA LEU A 237 15.72 -0.36 -12.28
C LEU A 237 15.26 0.38 -13.53
N ARG A 238 16.02 0.28 -14.61
CA ARG A 238 15.66 0.84 -15.92
C ARG A 238 15.96 -0.16 -17.03
N LYS A 239 14.93 -0.59 -17.76
CA LYS A 239 15.11 -1.29 -19.05
C LYS A 239 15.36 -0.24 -20.13
N THR A 240 16.53 -0.30 -20.77
CA THR A 240 17.05 0.76 -21.66
C THR A 240 16.97 0.42 -23.14
N SER A 241 16.54 -0.79 -23.51
CA SER A 241 16.30 -1.18 -24.90
C SER A 241 15.08 -2.10 -25.05
N GLY A 242 14.62 -2.27 -26.29
CA GLY A 242 13.37 -2.99 -26.60
C GLY A 242 12.18 -2.04 -26.67
N SER A 243 11.09 -2.47 -27.31
CA SER A 243 9.88 -1.66 -27.49
C SER A 243 9.20 -1.39 -26.15
N GLN A 244 8.96 -2.43 -25.35
CA GLN A 244 8.36 -2.29 -24.03
C GLN A 244 9.44 -2.05 -22.97
N ARG A 245 9.34 -0.93 -22.25
CA ARG A 245 10.35 -0.48 -21.29
C ARG A 245 9.70 -0.23 -19.92
N ARG A 246 10.46 -0.51 -18.87
CA ARG A 246 10.09 -0.31 -17.46
C ARG A 246 11.11 0.59 -16.77
N LEU A 247 10.62 1.53 -15.98
CA LEU A 247 11.41 2.39 -15.11
C LEU A 247 10.76 2.43 -13.74
N GLY A 248 11.50 2.13 -12.68
CA GLY A 248 10.95 2.18 -11.34
C GLY A 248 11.97 2.04 -10.23
N LEU A 249 11.49 2.16 -9.00
CA LEU A 249 12.28 1.99 -7.79
C LEU A 249 12.05 0.60 -7.20
N LEU A 250 13.13 0.02 -6.66
CA LEU A 250 13.18 -1.22 -5.92
C LEU A 250 13.34 -0.88 -4.43
N TYR A 251 12.32 -1.18 -3.65
CA TYR A 251 12.24 -0.90 -2.22
C TYR A 251 12.58 -2.15 -1.41
N PRO A 252 13.35 -2.01 -0.32
CA PRO A 252 13.46 -3.08 0.67
C PRO A 252 12.09 -3.32 1.33
N SER A 253 11.84 -4.57 1.72
CA SER A 253 10.70 -4.95 2.55
C SER A 253 11.19 -5.51 3.88
N SER A 254 10.64 -4.99 4.99
CA SER A 254 10.89 -5.53 6.32
C SER A 254 10.21 -6.89 6.54
N ALA A 255 9.09 -7.13 5.85
CA ALA A 255 8.38 -8.41 5.86
C ALA A 255 9.02 -9.48 4.96
N TRP A 256 9.73 -9.06 3.90
CA TRP A 256 10.37 -9.97 2.94
C TRP A 256 11.84 -9.63 2.71
N PRO A 257 12.75 -10.08 3.60
CA PRO A 257 14.17 -9.77 3.51
C PRO A 257 14.86 -10.32 2.26
N ASP A 258 14.25 -11.33 1.61
CA ASP A 258 14.77 -12.00 0.42
C ASP A 258 14.17 -11.45 -0.90
N ALA A 259 13.43 -10.33 -0.82
CA ALA A 259 12.76 -9.71 -1.95
C ALA A 259 12.89 -8.17 -1.94
N LEU A 260 12.80 -7.56 -3.12
CA LEU A 260 12.60 -6.12 -3.29
C LEU A 260 11.27 -5.87 -3.98
N VAL A 261 10.50 -4.89 -3.50
CA VAL A 261 9.25 -4.47 -4.15
C VAL A 261 9.58 -3.48 -5.25
N PHE A 262 9.08 -3.74 -6.45
CA PHE A 262 9.17 -2.81 -7.57
C PHE A 262 7.92 -1.97 -7.67
N LEU A 263 8.07 -0.65 -7.74
CA LEU A 263 7.03 0.29 -8.16
C LEU A 263 7.60 1.16 -9.29
N GLY A 264 6.98 1.11 -10.47
CA GLY A 264 7.45 1.84 -11.65
C GLY A 264 6.37 2.11 -12.68
N GLY A 265 6.76 2.72 -13.79
CA GLY A 265 5.92 2.90 -14.96
C GLY A 265 6.34 1.99 -16.12
N SER A 266 5.36 1.59 -16.91
CA SER A 266 5.54 0.99 -18.22
C SER A 266 5.43 2.05 -19.32
N SER A 267 6.12 1.78 -20.43
CA SER A 267 6.16 2.68 -21.60
C SER A 267 6.48 1.84 -22.84
N VAL A 268 5.97 2.26 -24.00
CA VAL A 268 6.19 1.56 -25.27
C VAL A 268 6.91 2.43 -26.30
N ASN A 269 7.69 1.78 -27.15
CA ASN A 269 8.43 2.35 -28.28
C ASN A 269 9.24 3.60 -27.91
N ASP A 270 8.85 4.79 -28.39
CA ASP A 270 9.54 6.06 -28.18
C ASP A 270 8.90 6.92 -27.07
N GLU A 271 7.93 6.39 -26.33
CA GLU A 271 7.29 7.11 -25.22
C GLU A 271 8.30 7.52 -24.15
N VAL A 272 8.00 8.61 -23.45
CA VAL A 272 8.76 8.97 -22.26
C VAL A 272 8.59 7.87 -21.23
N GLN A 273 9.66 7.50 -20.53
CA GLN A 273 9.54 6.55 -19.42
C GLN A 273 8.96 7.26 -18.22
N TYR A 274 7.87 6.73 -17.69
CA TYR A 274 7.17 7.29 -16.55
C TYR A 274 7.55 6.59 -15.25
N HIS A 275 7.32 7.29 -14.14
CA HIS A 275 7.45 6.75 -12.80
C HIS A 275 6.11 6.17 -12.35
N TYR A 276 6.14 5.40 -11.27
CA TYR A 276 4.90 5.00 -10.59
C TYR A 276 4.13 6.25 -10.15
N SER A 277 2.84 6.31 -10.44
CA SER A 277 2.02 7.53 -10.39
C SER A 277 1.86 8.12 -8.98
N ARG A 278 1.96 7.29 -7.93
CA ARG A 278 1.97 7.69 -6.51
C ARG A 278 3.39 7.81 -5.92
N GLY A 279 4.42 7.54 -6.72
CA GLY A 279 5.82 7.60 -6.28
C GLY A 279 6.30 9.02 -5.97
N PRO A 280 7.52 9.21 -5.45
CA PRO A 280 8.07 10.53 -5.12
C PRO A 280 8.10 11.52 -6.29
N ASP A 281 8.20 11.00 -7.51
CA ASP A 281 8.21 11.76 -8.76
C ASP A 281 6.82 11.75 -9.46
N GLY A 282 5.81 11.13 -8.84
CA GLY A 282 4.45 10.96 -9.36
C GLY A 282 3.47 11.93 -8.70
N MET A 283 2.50 12.43 -9.47
CA MET A 283 1.58 13.50 -9.06
C MET A 283 0.10 13.11 -9.23
N ALA A 284 -0.20 11.81 -9.32
CA ALA A 284 -1.56 11.37 -9.64
C ALA A 284 -2.42 11.15 -8.39
N GLU A 285 -3.66 11.63 -8.45
CA GLU A 285 -4.70 11.39 -7.44
C GLU A 285 -5.32 9.99 -7.59
N GLU A 286 -5.11 9.34 -8.73
CA GLU A 286 -5.61 8.01 -9.06
C GLU A 286 -4.51 7.16 -9.71
N ALA A 287 -4.67 5.83 -9.68
CA ALA A 287 -3.74 4.94 -10.36
C ALA A 287 -3.77 5.15 -11.86
N TRP A 288 -2.59 5.19 -12.45
CA TRP A 288 -2.44 5.33 -13.89
C TRP A 288 -2.34 3.96 -14.55
N GLU A 289 -2.91 3.78 -15.75
CA GLU A 289 -2.89 2.51 -16.49
C GLU A 289 -1.46 2.00 -16.74
N GLY A 290 -0.50 2.92 -16.91
CA GLY A 290 0.90 2.56 -17.08
C GLY A 290 1.63 2.21 -15.79
N ASP A 291 0.99 2.28 -14.62
CA ASP A 291 1.58 1.85 -13.36
C ASP A 291 1.88 0.36 -13.36
N SER A 292 3.08 0.05 -12.91
CA SER A 292 3.55 -1.30 -12.74
C SER A 292 4.03 -1.54 -11.33
N ALA A 293 3.65 -2.71 -10.80
CA ALA A 293 4.06 -3.18 -9.50
C ALA A 293 4.52 -4.64 -9.59
N GLY A 294 5.44 -5.03 -8.71
CA GLY A 294 5.96 -6.39 -8.73
C GLY A 294 6.98 -6.67 -7.66
N VAL A 295 7.62 -7.83 -7.76
CA VAL A 295 8.60 -8.30 -6.79
C VAL A 295 9.83 -8.84 -7.51
N LEU A 296 11.01 -8.43 -7.04
CA LEU A 296 12.31 -8.90 -7.48
C LEU A 296 12.94 -9.83 -6.43
N TYR A 297 13.40 -10.99 -6.89
CA TYR A 297 14.07 -12.03 -6.13
C TYR A 297 15.49 -12.24 -6.64
N GLN A 298 16.42 -12.55 -5.73
CA GLN A 298 17.75 -12.98 -6.09
C GLN A 298 17.80 -14.51 -6.18
N LEU A 299 18.13 -15.05 -7.35
CA LEU A 299 18.28 -16.50 -7.57
C LEU A 299 19.76 -16.93 -7.46
N ALA A 300 20.66 -16.09 -7.97
CA ALA A 300 22.12 -16.24 -7.90
C ALA A 300 22.81 -14.85 -7.86
N PRO A 301 24.13 -14.74 -7.61
CA PRO A 301 24.84 -13.46 -7.63
C PRO A 301 24.66 -12.65 -8.92
N ASP A 302 24.51 -13.34 -10.05
CA ASP A 302 24.40 -12.81 -11.41
C ASP A 302 23.05 -13.13 -12.07
N ARG A 303 22.06 -13.59 -11.30
CA ARG A 303 20.75 -14.01 -11.81
C ARG A 303 19.61 -13.56 -10.89
N LEU A 304 18.69 -12.78 -11.44
CA LEU A 304 17.50 -12.29 -10.73
C LEU A 304 16.24 -12.75 -11.45
N LEU A 305 15.18 -12.92 -10.69
CA LEU A 305 13.81 -13.07 -11.18
C LEU A 305 13.02 -11.86 -10.71
N MET A 306 12.23 -11.28 -11.60
CA MET A 306 11.27 -10.25 -11.24
C MET A 306 9.91 -10.62 -11.83
N ILE A 307 8.89 -10.60 -10.99
CA ILE A 307 7.50 -10.89 -11.34
C ILE A 307 6.76 -9.56 -11.35
N LEU A 308 6.15 -9.20 -12.47
CA LEU A 308 5.54 -7.90 -12.74
C LEU A 308 4.07 -8.08 -13.07
N ASP A 309 3.27 -7.14 -12.56
CA ASP A 309 1.86 -6.94 -12.88
C ASP A 309 1.05 -8.23 -12.81
N ALA A 310 1.36 -9.07 -11.83
CA ALA A 310 0.64 -10.31 -11.60
C ALA A 310 -0.78 -9.97 -11.15
N ASP A 311 -1.74 -10.17 -12.04
CA ASP A 311 -3.14 -10.00 -11.75
C ASP A 311 -3.88 -11.35 -11.78
N TRP A 312 -5.00 -11.39 -11.08
CA TRP A 312 -5.89 -12.54 -11.06
C TRP A 312 -6.70 -12.67 -12.35
N GLU A 313 -6.69 -11.65 -13.22
CA GLU A 313 -7.26 -11.67 -14.57
C GLU A 313 -6.42 -12.53 -15.54
N GLY A 314 -5.27 -13.02 -15.06
CA GLY A 314 -4.56 -14.14 -15.66
C GLY A 314 -3.39 -13.73 -16.53
N GLN A 315 -2.83 -12.53 -16.31
CA GLN A 315 -1.60 -12.09 -16.98
C GLN A 315 -0.51 -11.68 -15.97
N PHE A 316 0.73 -11.92 -16.37
CA PHE A 316 1.90 -11.40 -15.68
C PHE A 316 3.10 -11.40 -16.63
N GLU A 317 4.11 -10.61 -16.25
CA GLU A 317 5.39 -10.56 -16.95
C GLU A 317 6.51 -11.03 -16.01
N LEU A 318 7.36 -11.94 -16.49
CA LEU A 318 8.60 -12.30 -15.80
C LEU A 318 9.79 -11.69 -16.49
N TYR A 319 10.63 -11.03 -15.70
CA TYR A 319 11.97 -10.64 -16.10
C TYR A 319 12.97 -11.60 -15.49
N GLU A 320 13.72 -12.28 -16.35
CA GLU A 320 15.02 -12.82 -15.95
C GLU A 320 16.08 -11.77 -16.22
N LEU A 321 16.81 -11.38 -15.17
CA LEU A 321 17.98 -10.50 -15.31
C LEU A 321 19.27 -11.31 -15.14
N ARG A 322 20.24 -11.06 -16.02
CA ARG A 322 21.60 -11.62 -15.95
C ARG A 322 22.68 -10.57 -16.17
N ARG A 323 23.87 -10.77 -15.60
CA ARG A 323 25.06 -9.96 -15.90
C ARG A 323 25.84 -10.55 -17.07
#